data_AF-A0A519SGU9-F1
#
_entry.id   AF-A0A519SGU9-F1
#
_cell.length_a   1.000
_cell.length_b   1.000
_cell.length_c   1.000
_cell.angle_alpha   90.00
_cell.angle_beta   90.00
_cell.angle_gamma   90.00
#
_symmetry.space_group_name_H-M   'P 1'
#
loop_
_entity.id
_entity.type
_entity.pdbx_description
1 polymer ?
#
loop_
_entity_poly.entity_id
_entity_poly.type
_entity_poly.pdbx_seq_one_letter_code
_entity_poly.pdbx_strand_id
1 'polypeptide(L)'
;MRIILLMLAICLTISCKKDLDKKLTSKEWKIESTSVTPAITIGSKSSTNYLELMGSASCEATTTLYFSEEGVFSSSANGALCDLFYNPNSKPIIWTREENQIKISSQPNSPYILNGNKLTQTTTTASGGIVYTFVRVYKAK
;
A
#
# COMPACT_ATOMS: atom_id res chain seq x y z
N MET A 1 -30.55 31.03 -1.23
CA MET A 1 -30.41 29.71 -1.90
C MET A 1 -28.95 29.28 -2.15
N ARG A 2 -28.05 30.14 -2.66
CA ARG A 2 -26.63 29.78 -2.89
C ARG A 2 -25.89 29.23 -1.65
N ILE A 3 -26.12 29.81 -0.47
CA ILE A 3 -25.44 29.42 0.78
C ILE A 3 -25.88 28.02 1.27
N ILE A 4 -27.17 27.67 1.10
CA ILE A 4 -27.71 26.37 1.50
C ILE A 4 -27.18 25.26 0.58
N LEU A 5 -27.07 25.54 -0.73
CA LEU A 5 -26.47 24.62 -1.71
C LEU A 5 -24.97 24.37 -1.44
N LEU A 6 -24.23 25.40 -1.02
CA LEU A 6 -22.83 25.30 -0.62
C LEU A 6 -22.65 24.47 0.67
N MET A 7 -23.51 24.69 1.67
CA MET A 7 -23.53 23.89 2.91
C MET A 7 -23.83 22.41 2.63
N LEU A 8 -24.80 22.11 1.76
CA LEU A 8 -25.17 20.73 1.41
C LEU A 8 -24.02 19.99 0.71
N ALA A 9 -23.32 20.66 -0.20
CA ALA A 9 -22.18 20.09 -0.92
C ALA A 9 -21.01 19.73 0.02
N ILE A 10 -20.70 20.60 1.00
CA ILE A 10 -19.64 20.37 1.99
C ILE A 10 -19.97 19.17 2.91
N CYS A 11 -21.22 19.02 3.33
CA CYS A 11 -21.64 17.89 4.17
C CYS A 11 -21.52 16.54 3.45
N LEU A 12 -21.85 16.49 2.15
CA LEU A 12 -21.76 15.26 1.35
C LEU A 12 -20.30 14.79 1.17
N THR A 13 -19.38 15.72 0.93
CA THR A 13 -17.95 15.37 0.74
C THR A 13 -17.30 14.89 2.04
N ILE A 14 -17.66 15.46 3.19
CA ILE A 14 -17.14 15.06 4.50
C ILE A 14 -17.64 13.66 4.87
N SER A 15 -18.92 13.36 4.63
CA SER A 15 -19.49 12.03 4.92
C SER A 15 -18.81 10.95 4.09
N CYS A 16 -18.63 11.18 2.78
CA CYS A 16 -17.99 10.22 1.89
C CYS A 16 -16.52 9.97 2.27
N LYS A 17 -15.80 11.01 2.70
CA LYS A 17 -14.44 10.86 3.25
C LYS A 17 -14.46 9.95 4.48
N LYS A 18 -15.33 10.22 5.47
CA LYS A 18 -15.38 9.48 6.73
C LYS A 18 -15.69 7.99 6.55
N ASP A 19 -16.60 7.65 5.65
CA ASP A 19 -16.97 6.25 5.38
C ASP A 19 -15.81 5.45 4.78
N LEU A 20 -15.04 6.07 3.88
CA LEU A 20 -13.87 5.45 3.26
C LEU A 20 -12.70 5.30 4.24
N ASP A 21 -12.46 6.28 5.11
CA ASP A 21 -11.44 6.17 6.16
C ASP A 21 -11.79 5.05 7.13
N LYS A 22 -13.05 4.96 7.58
CA LYS A 22 -13.51 3.88 8.44
C LYS A 22 -13.33 2.50 7.79
N LYS A 23 -13.60 2.39 6.49
CA LYS A 23 -13.35 1.15 5.75
C LYS A 23 -11.87 0.81 5.69
N LEU A 24 -11.00 1.80 5.50
CA LEU A 24 -9.56 1.62 5.45
C LEU A 24 -9.01 1.12 6.80
N THR A 25 -9.45 1.74 7.91
CA THR A 25 -8.90 1.50 9.25
C THR A 25 -9.49 0.28 9.96
N SER A 26 -10.67 -0.18 9.54
CA SER A 26 -11.32 -1.39 10.09
C SER A 26 -10.85 -2.70 9.46
N LYS A 27 -9.85 -2.65 8.58
CA LYS A 27 -9.43 -3.77 7.74
C LYS A 27 -7.94 -3.98 7.79
N GLU A 28 -7.56 -5.26 7.75
CA GLU A 28 -6.19 -5.65 7.39
C GLU A 28 -6.09 -5.79 5.88
N TRP A 29 -4.98 -5.36 5.31
CA TRP A 29 -4.77 -5.38 3.87
C TRP A 29 -3.64 -6.34 3.54
N LYS A 30 -4.01 -7.58 3.19
CA LYS A 30 -3.04 -8.63 2.89
C LYS A 30 -2.61 -8.56 1.43
N ILE A 31 -1.33 -8.75 1.16
CA ILE A 31 -0.84 -8.88 -0.21
C ILE A 31 -1.60 -9.97 -0.97
N GLU A 32 -2.07 -9.64 -2.16
CA GLU A 32 -2.75 -10.53 -3.10
C GLU A 32 -1.83 -10.86 -4.27
N SER A 33 -1.13 -9.86 -4.81
CA SER A 33 -0.16 -10.04 -5.88
C SER A 33 0.92 -8.96 -5.88
N THR A 34 2.10 -9.34 -6.38
CA THR A 34 3.16 -8.42 -6.77
C THR A 34 3.65 -8.84 -8.14
N SER A 35 3.54 -7.94 -9.11
CA SER A 35 4.13 -8.11 -10.44
C SER A 35 5.30 -7.16 -10.64
N VAL A 36 6.22 -7.54 -11.53
CA VAL A 36 7.40 -6.74 -11.88
C VAL A 36 7.55 -6.67 -13.40
N THR A 37 7.95 -5.50 -13.92
CA THR A 37 8.25 -5.29 -15.34
C THR A 37 9.51 -4.43 -15.51
N PRO A 38 10.50 -4.85 -16.32
CA PRO A 38 10.56 -6.12 -17.05
C PRO A 38 10.67 -7.32 -16.10
N ALA A 39 10.65 -8.54 -16.65
CA ALA A 39 10.85 -9.76 -15.86
C ALA A 39 12.19 -9.68 -15.11
N ILE A 40 12.19 -10.02 -13.83
CA ILE A 40 13.39 -10.05 -13.00
C ILE A 40 13.90 -11.49 -12.89
N THR A 41 15.22 -11.65 -12.81
CA THR A 41 15.85 -12.97 -12.63
C THR A 41 16.34 -13.12 -11.20
N ILE A 42 15.91 -14.19 -10.52
CA ILE A 42 16.38 -14.59 -9.19
C ILE A 42 16.84 -16.05 -9.28
N GLY A 43 18.12 -16.29 -8.99
CA GLY A 43 18.75 -17.58 -9.29
C GLY A 43 18.69 -17.88 -10.79
N SER A 44 18.14 -19.04 -11.15
CA SER A 44 17.96 -19.48 -12.55
C SER A 44 16.58 -19.17 -13.14
N LYS A 45 15.67 -18.54 -12.38
CA LYS A 45 14.30 -18.28 -12.80
C LYS A 45 14.11 -16.81 -13.15
N SER A 46 13.44 -16.55 -14.26
CA SER A 46 13.00 -15.21 -14.67
C SER A 46 11.48 -15.17 -14.75
N SER A 47 10.86 -14.16 -14.15
CA SER A 47 9.40 -14.01 -14.15
C SER A 47 8.97 -12.57 -13.90
N THR A 48 7.76 -12.25 -14.34
CA THR A 48 7.03 -11.03 -13.94
C THR A 48 6.14 -11.27 -12.73
N ASN A 49 5.87 -12.53 -12.34
CA ASN A 49 5.17 -12.88 -11.11
C ASN A 49 6.16 -12.90 -9.94
N TYR A 50 6.31 -11.78 -9.26
CA TYR A 50 7.33 -11.59 -8.24
C TYR A 50 7.06 -12.41 -6.97
N LEU A 51 5.80 -12.57 -6.56
CA LEU A 51 5.46 -13.40 -5.40
C LEU A 51 5.83 -14.86 -5.60
N GLU A 52 5.53 -15.41 -6.79
CA GLU A 52 5.88 -16.79 -7.12
C GLU A 52 7.40 -16.97 -7.18
N LEU A 53 8.11 -15.99 -7.74
CA LEU A 53 9.56 -16.01 -7.83
C LEU A 53 10.23 -15.99 -6.45
N MET A 54 9.70 -15.20 -5.52
CA MET A 54 10.20 -15.09 -4.14
C MET A 54 9.77 -16.26 -3.23
N GLY A 55 8.68 -16.95 -3.59
CA GLY A 55 8.10 -18.03 -2.80
C GLY A 55 7.15 -17.54 -1.70
N SER A 56 6.24 -18.42 -1.27
CA SER A 56 5.13 -18.12 -0.36
C SER A 56 5.54 -17.74 1.06
N ALA A 57 6.74 -18.14 1.49
CA ALA A 57 7.30 -17.80 2.80
C ALA A 57 8.19 -16.54 2.78
N SER A 58 8.24 -15.83 1.65
CA SER A 58 9.01 -14.59 1.55
C SER A 58 8.36 -13.43 2.32
N CYS A 59 9.18 -12.42 2.64
CA CYS A 59 8.68 -11.21 3.29
C CYS A 59 7.58 -10.53 2.46
N GLU A 60 7.81 -10.41 1.15
CA GLU A 60 6.84 -9.85 0.21
C GLU A 60 5.52 -10.64 0.22
N ALA A 61 5.56 -11.97 0.14
CA ALA A 61 4.36 -12.81 0.08
C ALA A 61 3.56 -12.89 1.39
N THR A 62 4.16 -12.45 2.51
CA THR A 62 3.51 -12.46 3.83
C THR A 62 3.12 -11.07 4.31
N THR A 63 3.34 -10.04 3.50
CA THR A 63 3.10 -8.64 3.89
C THR A 63 1.62 -8.36 4.14
N THR A 64 1.34 -7.70 5.26
CA THR A 64 0.03 -7.17 5.65
C THR A 64 0.17 -5.72 6.07
N LEU A 65 -0.74 -4.85 5.62
CA LEU A 65 -0.75 -3.42 5.94
C LEU A 65 -1.88 -3.08 6.91
N TYR A 66 -1.63 -2.09 7.76
CA TYR A 66 -2.56 -1.59 8.76
C TYR A 66 -2.58 -0.06 8.72
N PHE A 67 -3.78 0.48 8.89
CA PHE A 67 -4.06 1.91 8.94
C PHE A 67 -4.85 2.18 10.22
N SER A 68 -4.29 2.97 11.14
CA SER A 68 -4.98 3.32 12.38
C SER A 68 -5.89 4.53 12.19
N GLU A 69 -6.93 4.67 13.02
CA GLU A 69 -7.82 5.84 13.02
C GLU A 69 -7.08 7.13 13.41
N GLU A 70 -6.00 7.01 14.19
CA GLU A 70 -5.09 8.08 14.59
C GLU A 70 -4.10 8.48 13.49
N GLY A 71 -4.18 7.88 12.30
CA GLY A 71 -3.34 8.21 11.15
C GLY A 71 -1.98 7.50 11.14
N VAL A 72 -1.77 6.46 11.95
CA VAL A 72 -0.54 5.67 11.95
C VAL A 72 -0.62 4.54 10.94
N PHE A 73 0.44 4.40 10.14
CA PHE A 73 0.62 3.29 9.20
C PHE A 73 1.64 2.31 9.76
N SER A 74 1.32 1.03 9.63
CA SER A 74 2.27 -0.04 9.91
C SER A 74 2.12 -1.17 8.90
N SER A 75 3.16 -1.98 8.80
CA SER A 75 3.18 -3.20 8.00
C SER A 75 3.81 -4.32 8.81
N SER A 76 3.29 -5.53 8.67
CA SER A 76 3.87 -6.75 9.22
C SER A 76 4.20 -7.74 8.10
N ALA A 77 5.21 -8.58 8.32
CA ALA A 77 5.55 -9.70 7.46
C ALA A 77 6.31 -10.74 8.31
N ASN A 78 6.08 -12.01 8.05
CA ASN A 78 6.60 -13.13 8.86
C ASN A 78 7.52 -14.07 8.04
N GLY A 79 8.08 -13.55 6.95
CA GLY A 79 8.93 -14.30 6.03
C GLY A 79 10.43 -14.16 6.31
N ALA A 80 11.22 -14.93 5.57
CA ALA A 80 12.68 -14.79 5.61
C ALA A 80 13.12 -13.35 5.31
N LEU A 81 14.12 -12.86 6.06
CA LEU A 81 14.74 -11.53 5.90
C LEU A 81 13.84 -10.32 6.25
N CYS A 82 12.69 -10.53 6.88
CA CYS A 82 11.82 -9.43 7.33
C CYS A 82 12.39 -8.62 8.51
N ASP A 83 13.36 -9.17 9.22
CA ASP A 83 14.05 -8.58 10.37
C ASP A 83 15.08 -7.51 10.00
N LEU A 84 15.56 -7.49 8.75
CA LEU A 84 16.58 -6.55 8.27
C LEU A 84 16.13 -5.08 8.23
N PHE A 85 14.83 -4.80 8.35
CA PHE A 85 14.26 -3.47 8.11
C PHE A 85 13.68 -2.80 9.36
N TYR A 86 13.85 -3.38 10.56
CA TYR A 86 13.31 -2.83 11.80
C TYR A 86 14.29 -1.87 12.49
N ASN A 87 13.89 -0.61 12.68
CA ASN A 87 14.59 0.36 13.52
C ASN A 87 13.68 0.82 14.68
N PRO A 88 13.97 0.46 15.95
CA PRO A 88 13.13 0.78 17.09
C PRO A 88 13.05 2.29 17.41
N ASN A 89 13.97 3.10 16.88
CA ASN A 89 14.01 4.55 17.11
C ASN A 89 13.34 5.37 15.99
N SER A 90 12.68 4.71 15.04
CA SER A 90 12.01 5.39 13.93
C SER A 90 10.76 6.14 14.43
N LYS A 91 10.54 7.35 13.89
CA LYS A 91 9.28 8.08 14.14
C LYS A 91 8.11 7.28 13.57
N PRO A 92 6.90 7.37 14.17
CA PRO A 92 5.71 6.74 13.61
C PRO A 92 5.53 7.14 12.15
N ILE A 93 5.28 6.16 11.29
CA ILE A 93 4.98 6.42 9.89
C ILE A 93 3.51 6.82 9.81
N ILE A 94 3.24 8.01 9.31
CA ILE A 94 1.90 8.57 9.19
C ILE A 94 1.33 8.30 7.80
N TRP A 95 0.03 8.04 7.71
CA TRP A 95 -0.73 8.03 6.46
C TRP A 95 -1.71 9.20 6.39
N THR A 96 -1.99 9.63 5.16
CA THR A 96 -3.04 10.60 4.85
C THR A 96 -3.80 10.13 3.62
N ARG A 97 -5.06 10.54 3.47
CA ARG A 97 -5.86 10.23 2.28
C ARG A 97 -6.46 11.45 1.63
N GLU A 98 -6.26 11.53 0.33
CA GLU A 98 -6.84 12.50 -0.58
C GLU A 98 -7.60 11.72 -1.65
N GLU A 99 -8.93 11.82 -1.65
CA GLU A 99 -9.80 10.99 -2.50
C GLU A 99 -9.52 9.49 -2.35
N ASN A 100 -9.07 8.83 -3.43
CA ASN A 100 -8.69 7.42 -3.46
C ASN A 100 -7.19 7.19 -3.22
N GLN A 101 -6.39 8.25 -3.06
CA GLN A 101 -4.95 8.15 -2.87
C GLN A 101 -4.59 8.17 -1.38
N ILE A 102 -3.89 7.15 -0.92
CA ILE A 102 -3.35 7.06 0.42
C ILE A 102 -1.85 7.28 0.35
N LYS A 103 -1.40 8.39 0.92
CA LYS A 103 0.02 8.80 0.96
C LYS A 103 0.61 8.35 2.28
N ILE A 104 1.74 7.66 2.22
CA ILE A 104 2.51 7.27 3.40
C ILE A 104 3.72 8.19 3.51
N SER A 105 3.93 8.78 4.68
CA SER A 105 5.01 9.75 4.94
C SER A 105 6.41 9.25 4.61
N SER A 106 6.69 7.95 4.75
CA SER A 106 7.98 7.34 4.39
C SER A 106 8.16 7.10 2.88
N GLN A 107 7.09 7.19 2.09
CA GLN A 107 7.09 6.94 0.65
C GLN A 107 6.08 7.86 -0.08
N PRO A 108 6.23 9.20 0.03
CA PRO A 108 5.21 10.15 -0.42
C PRO A 108 4.97 10.12 -1.94
N ASN A 109 5.95 9.64 -2.72
CA ASN A 109 5.88 9.62 -4.18
C ASN A 109 5.25 8.33 -4.75
N SER A 110 4.88 7.39 -3.88
CA SER A 110 4.32 6.09 -4.28
C SER A 110 3.04 5.79 -3.51
N PRO A 111 1.96 6.58 -3.71
CA PRO A 111 0.72 6.41 -2.96
C PRO A 111 0.06 5.06 -3.26
N TYR A 112 -0.71 4.56 -2.31
CA TYR A 112 -1.65 3.48 -2.56
C TYR A 112 -2.93 4.05 -3.18
N ILE A 113 -3.45 3.39 -4.20
CA ILE A 113 -4.74 3.70 -4.81
C ILE A 113 -5.79 2.74 -4.24
N LEU A 114 -6.77 3.28 -3.52
CA LEU A 114 -7.91 2.55 -2.98
C LEU A 114 -9.01 2.42 -4.03
N ASN A 115 -9.32 1.18 -4.41
CA ASN A 115 -10.45 0.88 -5.28
C ASN A 115 -11.23 -0.32 -4.73
N GLY A 116 -12.43 -0.06 -4.22
CA GLY A 116 -13.27 -1.09 -3.61
C GLY A 116 -12.57 -1.75 -2.42
N ASN A 117 -12.26 -3.04 -2.53
CA ASN A 117 -11.57 -3.84 -1.51
C ASN A 117 -10.09 -4.08 -1.84
N LYS A 118 -9.50 -3.26 -2.73
CA LYS A 118 -8.10 -3.38 -3.13
C LYS A 118 -7.33 -2.08 -2.90
N LEU A 119 -6.08 -2.21 -2.46
CA LEU A 119 -5.06 -1.17 -2.51
C LEU A 119 -4.03 -1.54 -3.57
N THR A 120 -3.72 -0.62 -4.48
CA THR A 120 -2.69 -0.82 -5.49
C THR A 120 -1.56 0.17 -5.29
N GLN A 121 -0.32 -0.29 -5.27
CA GLN A 121 0.86 0.56 -5.22
C GLN A 121 1.78 0.28 -6.40
N THR A 122 2.30 1.34 -7.00
CA THR A 122 3.34 1.23 -8.04
C THR A 122 4.62 1.86 -7.52
N THR A 123 5.74 1.14 -7.64
CA THR A 123 7.07 1.63 -7.25
C THR A 123 8.09 1.26 -8.31
N THR A 124 9.12 2.08 -8.50
CA THR A 124 10.24 1.76 -9.39
C THR A 124 11.54 1.61 -8.62
N THR A 125 12.37 0.65 -9.00
CA THR A 125 13.75 0.53 -8.50
C THR A 125 14.71 0.29 -9.65
N ALA A 126 15.92 0.84 -9.59
CA ALA A 126 16.95 0.62 -10.59
C ALA A 126 17.97 -0.40 -10.07
N SER A 127 18.27 -1.42 -10.87
CA SER A 127 19.30 -2.41 -10.56
C SER A 127 19.97 -2.89 -11.84
N GLY A 128 21.31 -2.90 -11.87
CA GLY A 128 22.07 -3.36 -13.04
C GLY A 128 21.78 -2.57 -14.32
N GLY A 129 21.45 -1.29 -14.21
CA GLY A 129 21.07 -0.44 -15.36
C GLY A 129 19.65 -0.65 -15.89
N ILE A 130 18.87 -1.56 -15.28
CA ILE A 130 17.47 -1.82 -15.63
C ILE A 130 16.58 -1.15 -14.58
N VAL A 131 15.56 -0.42 -15.04
CA VAL A 131 14.49 0.09 -14.18
C VAL A 131 13.37 -0.94 -14.12
N TYR A 132 13.10 -1.45 -12.91
CA TYR A 132 12.02 -2.36 -12.63
C TYR A 132 10.85 -1.62 -12.01
N THR A 133 9.66 -1.79 -12.57
CA THR A 133 8.39 -1.31 -12.05
C THR A 133 7.68 -2.45 -11.35
N PHE A 134 7.41 -2.28 -10.06
CA PHE A 134 6.63 -3.20 -9.25
C PHE A 134 5.22 -2.68 -9.10
N VAL A 135 4.22 -3.54 -9.29
CA VAL A 135 2.82 -3.28 -8.99
C VAL A 135 2.38 -4.25 -7.91
N ARG A 136 2.05 -3.72 -6.73
CA ARG A 136 1.57 -4.49 -5.58
C ARG A 136 0.07 -4.27 -5.42
N VAL A 137 -0.66 -5.36 -5.25
CA VAL A 137 -2.10 -5.35 -4.97
C VAL A 137 -2.33 -6.01 -3.63
N TYR A 138 -2.98 -5.29 -2.72
CA TYR A 138 -3.42 -5.79 -1.42
C TYR A 138 -4.94 -5.88 -1.40
N LYS A 139 -5.47 -6.87 -0.71
CA LYS A 139 -6.91 -7.10 -0.56
C LYS A 139 -7.32 -6.97 0.90
N ALA A 140 -8.43 -6.27 1.13
CA ALA A 140 -9.05 -6.18 2.45
C ALA A 140 -9.50 -7.56 2.94
N LYS A 141 -9.23 -7.87 4.21
CA LYS A 141 -9.75 -9.03 4.93
C LYS A 141 -10.89 -8.66 5.88
#